data_AF-A0A8J7QNR3-F1
#
_entry.id   AF-A0A8J7QNR3-F1
#
_cell.length_a   1.000
_cell.length_b   1.000
_cell.length_c   1.000
_cell.angle_alpha   90.00
_cell.angle_beta   90.00
_cell.angle_gamma   90.00
#
_symmetry.space_group_name_H-M   'P 1'
#
loop_
_entity.id
_entity.type
_entity.pdbx_description
1 polymer ?
#
loop_
_entity_poly.entity_id
_entity_poly.type
_entity_poly.pdbx_seq_one_letter_code
_entity_poly.pdbx_strand_id
1 'polypeptide(L)'
;MEKVEECALPQAIESEPVLESLLSKPSRESVEVLSKLQGDVLILGAGGKIGPSLAKLVKNAVEESGVERRVCAVSRFSRPEVKEGLAALGIETISCDLLEEGSLASVPEMPNVIFMVGMKFGTEENEPLTWATNAYVPG
;
A
#
# COMPACT_ATOMS: atom_id res chain seq x y z
N MET A 1 -24.30 -12.46 18.97
CA MET A 1 -23.53 -11.20 18.87
C MET A 1 -22.32 -11.35 19.75
N GLU A 2 -21.20 -11.80 19.19
CA GLU A 2 -19.92 -11.81 19.90
C GLU A 2 -19.52 -10.36 20.19
N LYS A 3 -19.08 -10.11 21.43
CA LYS A 3 -18.54 -8.83 21.87
C LYS A 3 -17.23 -8.61 21.13
N VAL A 4 -17.17 -7.52 20.38
CA VAL A 4 -16.02 -7.10 19.59
C VAL A 4 -14.89 -6.70 20.54
N GLU A 5 -13.70 -7.29 20.39
CA GLU A 5 -12.50 -6.75 21.02
C GLU A 5 -12.16 -5.44 20.32
N GLU A 6 -12.37 -4.34 21.04
CA GLU A 6 -11.85 -3.02 20.69
C GLU A 6 -10.33 -3.12 20.54
N CYS A 7 -9.76 -2.53 19.48
CA CYS A 7 -8.32 -2.59 19.23
C CYS A 7 -7.59 -1.72 20.27
N ALA A 8 -7.43 -2.23 21.49
CA ALA A 8 -6.70 -1.58 22.55
C ALA A 8 -5.24 -1.46 22.13
N LEU A 9 -4.79 -0.24 21.85
CA LEU A 9 -3.38 0.03 21.59
C LEU A 9 -2.57 -0.27 22.87
N PRO A 10 -1.37 -0.86 22.75
CA PRO A 10 -0.53 -1.11 23.91
C PRO A 10 -0.07 0.23 24.52
N GLN A 11 0.26 0.23 25.81
CA GLN A 11 0.79 1.43 26.49
C GLN A 11 2.14 1.87 25.93
N ALA A 12 2.93 0.94 25.37
CA ALA A 12 4.21 1.21 24.74
C ALA A 12 4.43 0.29 23.54
N ILE A 13 5.24 0.74 22.58
CA ILE A 13 5.64 -0.02 21.40
C ILE A 13 7.12 -0.34 21.55
N GLU A 14 7.43 -1.63 21.76
CA GLU A 14 8.77 -2.06 22.18
C GLU A 14 9.75 -2.27 21.02
N SER A 15 9.26 -2.37 19.78
CA SER A 15 10.11 -2.55 18.60
C SER A 15 9.38 -2.17 17.30
N GLU A 16 10.16 -1.95 16.24
CA GLU A 16 9.64 -1.68 14.90
C GLU A 16 8.78 -2.85 14.35
N PRO A 17 9.13 -4.15 14.51
CA PRO A 17 8.24 -5.24 14.12
C PRO A 17 6.89 -5.23 14.83
N VAL A 18 6.85 -4.84 16.11
CA VAL A 18 5.60 -4.68 16.87
C VAL A 18 4.79 -3.52 16.30
N LEU A 19 5.43 -2.39 16.02
CA LEU A 19 4.80 -1.25 15.36
C LEU A 19 4.17 -1.66 14.03
N GLU A 20 4.93 -2.34 13.17
CA GLU A 20 4.46 -2.80 11.86
C GLU A 20 3.30 -3.78 11.98
N SER A 21 3.31 -4.67 12.98
CA SER A 21 2.17 -5.56 13.25
C SER A 21 0.91 -4.78 13.65
N LEU A 22 1.04 -3.70 14.42
CA LEU A 22 -0.09 -2.87 14.82
C LEU A 22 -0.61 -2.04 13.63
N LEU A 23 0.28 -1.41 12.87
CA LEU A 23 -0.07 -0.61 11.68
C LEU A 23 -0.71 -1.44 10.56
N SER A 24 -0.40 -2.73 10.50
CA SER A 24 -0.95 -3.63 9.49
C SER A 24 -2.11 -4.50 9.98
N LYS A 25 -2.52 -4.37 11.26
CA LYS A 25 -3.72 -5.06 11.76
C LYS A 25 -4.96 -4.35 11.21
N PRO A 26 -5.81 -5.03 10.44
CA PRO A 26 -7.00 -4.39 9.88
C PRO A 26 -8.03 -4.12 10.98
N SER A 27 -8.77 -3.02 10.83
CA SER A 27 -9.97 -2.79 11.62
C SER A 27 -11.14 -3.57 11.04
N ARG A 28 -12.19 -3.78 11.84
CA ARG A 28 -13.43 -4.41 11.35
C ARG A 28 -14.02 -3.66 10.16
N GLU A 29 -14.00 -2.33 10.19
CA GLU A 29 -14.49 -1.47 9.10
C GLU A 29 -13.65 -1.68 7.83
N SER A 30 -12.34 -1.87 7.97
CA SER A 30 -11.45 -2.15 6.85
C SER A 30 -11.78 -3.50 6.19
N VAL A 31 -12.01 -4.53 7.01
CA VAL A 31 -12.47 -5.85 6.56
C VAL A 31 -13.84 -5.76 5.89
N GLU A 32 -14.78 -5.02 6.48
CA GLU A 32 -16.14 -4.85 5.93
C GLU A 32 -16.17 -4.06 4.62
N VAL A 33 -15.32 -3.04 4.46
CA VAL A 33 -15.19 -2.29 3.21
C VAL A 33 -14.60 -3.19 2.14
N LEU A 34 -13.49 -3.87 2.45
CA LEU A 34 -12.82 -4.73 1.49
C LEU A 34 -13.68 -5.95 1.14
N SER A 35 -14.47 -6.53 2.05
CA SER A 35 -15.36 -7.66 1.71
C SER A 35 -16.41 -7.31 0.67
N LYS A 36 -16.87 -6.04 0.65
CA LYS A 36 -17.92 -5.55 -0.27
C LYS A 36 -17.35 -4.99 -1.58
N LEU A 37 -16.04 -4.74 -1.64
CA LEU A 37 -15.38 -4.17 -2.80
C LEU A 37 -15.36 -5.17 -3.97
N GLN A 38 -15.78 -4.72 -5.15
CA GLN A 38 -15.73 -5.53 -6.37
C GLN A 38 -14.40 -5.36 -7.08
N GLY A 39 -13.80 -6.48 -7.50
CA GLY A 39 -12.53 -6.51 -8.21
C GLY A 39 -11.30 -6.31 -7.32
N ASP A 40 -10.14 -6.28 -7.96
CA ASP A 40 -8.83 -6.27 -7.31
C ASP A 40 -8.39 -4.88 -6.83
N VAL A 41 -7.36 -4.84 -5.99
CA VAL A 41 -6.81 -3.59 -5.41
C VAL A 41 -5.39 -3.34 -5.90
N LEU A 42 -5.18 -2.16 -6.48
CA LEU A 42 -3.89 -1.63 -6.89
C LEU A 42 -3.43 -0.54 -5.94
N ILE A 43 -2.18 -0.57 -5.52
CA ILE A 43 -1.57 0.43 -4.65
C ILE A 43 -0.38 1.06 -5.37
N LEU A 44 -0.55 2.28 -5.86
CA LEU A 44 0.51 3.04 -6.53
C LEU A 44 1.33 3.80 -5.48
N GLY A 45 2.66 3.73 -5.55
CA GLY A 45 3.55 4.32 -4.54
C GLY A 45 3.75 3.44 -3.30
N ALA A 46 3.49 2.13 -3.41
CA ALA A 46 3.53 1.19 -2.29
C ALA A 46 4.92 1.00 -1.65
N GLY A 47 6.00 1.42 -2.31
CA GLY A 47 7.36 1.34 -1.78
C GLY A 47 7.79 2.55 -0.93
N GLY A 48 6.90 3.51 -0.68
CA GLY A 48 7.16 4.66 0.19
C GLY A 48 7.23 4.27 1.68
N LYS A 49 7.27 5.26 2.57
CA LYS A 49 7.33 5.00 4.03
C LYS A 49 6.06 4.33 4.59
N ILE A 50 4.89 4.69 4.07
CA ILE A 50 3.58 4.18 4.56
C ILE A 50 3.08 3.01 3.71
N GLY A 51 3.51 2.95 2.44
CA GLY A 51 3.00 2.01 1.46
C GLY A 51 3.10 0.54 1.88
N PRO A 52 4.22 0.06 2.43
CA PRO A 52 4.36 -1.35 2.80
C PRO A 52 3.40 -1.77 3.90
N SER A 53 3.27 -0.96 4.95
CA SER A 53 2.35 -1.21 6.07
C SER A 53 0.89 -1.18 5.59
N LEU A 54 0.52 -0.26 4.69
CA LEU A 54 -0.82 -0.21 4.10
C LEU A 54 -1.10 -1.41 3.19
N ALA A 55 -0.14 -1.80 2.34
CA ALA A 55 -0.30 -2.97 1.48
C ALA A 55 -0.50 -4.25 2.30
N LYS A 56 0.24 -4.38 3.40
CA LYS A 56 0.05 -5.47 4.36
C LYS A 56 -1.31 -5.39 5.07
N LEU A 57 -1.77 -4.20 5.47
CA LEU A 57 -3.11 -4.01 6.04
C LEU A 57 -4.20 -4.47 5.07
N VAL A 58 -4.13 -4.03 3.81
CA VAL A 58 -5.10 -4.41 2.76
C VAL A 58 -5.07 -5.93 2.56
N LYS A 59 -3.88 -6.52 2.46
CA LYS A 59 -3.73 -7.98 2.33
C LYS A 59 -4.35 -8.74 3.51
N ASN A 60 -4.05 -8.34 4.74
CA ASN A 60 -4.63 -8.94 5.94
C ASN A 60 -6.15 -8.79 5.99
N ALA A 61 -6.69 -7.63 5.63
CA ALA A 61 -8.13 -7.41 5.58
C ALA A 61 -8.83 -8.25 4.50
N VAL A 62 -8.19 -8.43 3.34
CA VAL A 62 -8.68 -9.34 2.30
C VAL A 62 -8.75 -10.77 2.83
N GLU A 63 -7.67 -11.24 3.47
CA GLU A 63 -7.62 -12.60 4.04
C GLU A 63 -8.68 -12.79 5.14
N GLU A 64 -8.83 -11.83 6.05
CA GLU A 64 -9.83 -11.89 7.13
C GLU A 64 -11.27 -11.81 6.60
N SER A 65 -11.49 -11.11 5.48
CA SER A 65 -12.82 -11.02 4.86
C SER A 65 -13.31 -12.32 4.21
N GLY A 66 -12.42 -13.29 4.00
CA GLY A 66 -12.75 -14.59 3.39
C GLY A 66 -13.08 -14.54 1.89
N VAL A 67 -12.87 -13.39 1.25
CA VAL A 67 -13.05 -13.22 -0.20
C VAL A 67 -11.70 -13.33 -0.91
N GLU A 68 -11.70 -13.92 -2.09
CA GLU A 68 -10.50 -13.97 -2.93
C GLU A 68 -10.34 -12.64 -3.67
N ARG A 69 -9.18 -11.99 -3.51
CA ARG A 69 -8.86 -10.73 -4.19
C ARG A 69 -7.37 -10.56 -4.36
N ARG A 70 -6.94 -10.06 -5.52
CA ARG A 70 -5.53 -9.72 -5.76
C ARG A 70 -5.23 -8.36 -5.15
N VAL A 71 -4.05 -8.26 -4.56
CA VAL A 71 -3.46 -7.00 -4.08
C VAL A 71 -2.17 -6.80 -4.83
N CYS A 72 -2.08 -5.71 -5.60
CA CYS A 72 -0.90 -5.37 -6.40
C CYS A 72 -0.27 -4.08 -5.88
N ALA A 73 1.01 -4.15 -5.52
CA ALA A 73 1.81 -3.05 -5.04
C ALA A 73 2.77 -2.58 -6.14
N VAL A 74 2.61 -1.33 -6.56
CA VAL A 74 3.41 -0.72 -7.62
C VAL A 74 4.24 0.40 -7.04
N SER A 75 5.54 0.38 -7.33
CA SER A 75 6.46 1.44 -6.96
C SER A 75 7.75 1.29 -7.75
N ARG A 76 8.62 2.30 -7.68
CA ARG A 76 9.99 2.17 -8.19
C ARG A 76 10.79 1.11 -7.42
N PHE A 77 10.40 0.84 -6.17
CA PHE A 77 11.06 -0.10 -5.26
C PHE A 77 12.58 0.13 -5.18
N SER A 78 12.99 1.35 -4.88
CA SER A 78 14.41 1.73 -4.72
C SER A 78 15.15 0.92 -3.65
N ARG A 79 14.40 0.23 -2.78
CA ARG A 79 14.87 -0.69 -1.74
C ARG A 79 14.34 -2.10 -2.08
N PRO A 80 15.18 -3.02 -2.59
CA PRO A 80 14.76 -4.37 -2.97
C PRO A 80 14.08 -5.15 -1.85
N GLU A 81 14.53 -4.95 -0.61
CA GLU A 81 13.99 -5.64 0.57
C GLU A 81 12.51 -5.32 0.83
N VAL A 82 12.05 -4.13 0.44
CA VAL A 82 10.63 -3.74 0.55
C VAL A 82 9.79 -4.52 -0.45
N LYS A 83 10.28 -4.66 -1.68
CA LYS A 83 9.61 -5.43 -2.74
C LYS A 83 9.53 -6.91 -2.36
N GLU A 84 10.64 -7.49 -1.92
CA GLU A 84 10.74 -8.88 -1.52
C GLU A 84 9.86 -9.18 -0.30
N GLY A 85 9.85 -8.29 0.70
CA GLY A 85 9.00 -8.42 1.88
C GLY A 85 7.51 -8.42 1.54
N LEU A 86 7.06 -7.57 0.61
CA LEU A 86 5.67 -7.58 0.14
C LEU A 86 5.35 -8.84 -0.67
N ALA A 87 6.24 -9.25 -1.57
CA ALA A 87 6.06 -10.47 -2.35
C ALA A 87 5.96 -11.72 -1.47
N ALA A 88 6.76 -11.81 -0.40
CA ALA A 88 6.73 -12.90 0.57
C ALA A 88 5.38 -13.01 1.32
N LEU A 89 4.61 -11.92 1.38
CA LEU A 89 3.26 -11.88 1.96
C LEU A 89 2.16 -12.22 0.93
N GLY A 90 2.54 -12.64 -0.29
CA GLY A 90 1.59 -12.94 -1.36
C GLY A 90 0.95 -11.70 -1.99
N ILE A 91 1.61 -10.53 -1.86
CA ILE A 91 1.22 -9.30 -2.55
C ILE A 91 1.98 -9.26 -3.87
N GLU A 92 1.26 -9.08 -4.99
CA GLU A 92 1.90 -8.91 -6.30
C GLU A 92 2.72 -7.61 -6.30
N THR A 93 3.96 -7.64 -6.79
CA THR A 93 4.81 -6.45 -6.82
C THR A 93 5.28 -6.12 -8.23
N ILE A 94 5.09 -4.87 -8.64
CA ILE A 94 5.51 -4.38 -9.96
C ILE A 94 6.44 -3.18 -9.78
N SER A 95 7.67 -3.32 -10.29
CA SER A 95 8.61 -2.21 -10.37
C SER A 95 8.22 -1.32 -11.54
N CYS A 96 7.79 -0.09 -11.25
CA CYS A 96 7.33 0.87 -12.25
C CYS A 96 7.64 2.30 -11.77
N ASP A 97 8.24 3.10 -12.65
CA ASP A 97 8.38 4.55 -12.46
C ASP A 97 7.31 5.26 -13.30
N LEU A 98 6.34 5.89 -12.63
CA LEU A 98 5.22 6.55 -13.29
C LEU A 98 5.62 7.80 -14.10
N LEU A 99 6.85 8.30 -13.92
CA LEU A 99 7.41 9.37 -14.76
C LEU A 99 8.06 8.83 -16.04
N GLU A 100 8.37 7.53 -16.09
CA GLU A 100 8.91 6.91 -17.30
C GLU A 100 7.78 6.63 -18.31
N GLU A 101 7.94 7.14 -19.51
CA GLU A 101 6.97 6.97 -20.58
C GLU A 101 6.77 5.48 -20.91
N GLY A 102 5.51 5.04 -20.96
CA GLY A 102 5.14 3.66 -21.27
C GLY A 102 5.29 2.67 -20.11
N SER A 103 5.87 3.04 -18.96
CA SER A 103 6.04 2.14 -17.81
C SER A 103 4.71 1.59 -17.27
N LEU A 104 3.65 2.41 -17.33
CA LEU A 104 2.31 2.07 -16.87
C LEU A 104 1.66 0.94 -17.68
N ALA A 105 2.11 0.70 -18.91
CA ALA A 105 1.61 -0.40 -19.75
C ALA A 105 1.87 -1.79 -19.14
N SER A 106 2.82 -1.89 -18.20
CA SER A 106 3.11 -3.12 -17.45
C SER A 106 2.21 -3.34 -16.24
N VAL A 107 1.47 -2.30 -15.81
CA VAL A 107 0.62 -2.32 -14.63
C VAL A 107 -0.76 -2.83 -15.03
N PRO A 108 -1.33 -3.85 -14.35
CA PRO A 108 -2.64 -4.38 -14.69
C PRO A 108 -3.73 -3.34 -14.39
N GLU A 109 -4.75 -3.31 -15.24
CA GLU A 109 -5.97 -2.56 -14.95
C GLU A 109 -6.69 -3.20 -13.76
N MET A 110 -6.94 -2.40 -12.72
CA MET A 110 -7.67 -2.81 -11.53
C MET A 110 -8.68 -1.72 -11.15
N PRO A 111 -9.93 -2.08 -10.78
CA PRO A 111 -11.00 -1.11 -10.55
C PRO A 111 -10.80 -0.28 -9.28
N ASN A 112 -9.99 -0.75 -8.33
CA ASN A 112 -9.76 -0.06 -7.06
C ASN A 112 -8.30 0.36 -6.96
N VAL A 113 -8.06 1.67 -6.94
CA VAL A 113 -6.70 2.24 -6.90
C VAL A 113 -6.51 3.08 -5.65
N ILE A 114 -5.50 2.74 -4.85
CA ILE A 114 -4.99 3.59 -3.78
C ILE A 114 -3.77 4.33 -4.33
N PHE A 115 -3.90 5.63 -4.54
CA PHE A 115 -2.82 6.48 -5.05
C PHE A 115 -2.03 7.09 -3.89
N MET A 116 -0.80 6.61 -3.68
CA MET A 116 0.12 7.07 -2.63
C MET A 116 1.41 7.67 -3.20
N VAL A 117 1.43 7.99 -4.49
CA VAL A 117 2.59 8.56 -5.14
C VAL A 117 2.69 10.02 -4.72
N GLY A 118 3.86 10.42 -4.23
CA GLY A 118 4.10 11.78 -3.83
C GLY A 118 5.53 12.00 -3.34
N MET A 119 6.08 13.16 -3.67
CA MET A 119 7.35 13.66 -3.16
C MET A 119 7.08 14.65 -2.02
N LYS A 120 7.62 14.33 -0.84
CA LYS A 120 7.43 15.11 0.40
C LYS A 120 8.72 15.43 1.15
N PHE A 121 9.86 14.93 0.65
CA PHE A 121 11.19 15.21 1.18
C PHE A 121 12.07 15.68 0.03
N GLY A 122 13.01 16.61 0.31
CA GLY A 122 13.88 17.19 -0.72
C GLY A 122 13.14 18.07 -1.74
N THR A 123 11.95 18.58 -1.38
CA THR A 123 11.08 19.31 -2.33
C THR A 123 11.66 20.65 -2.77
N GLU A 124 12.41 21.32 -1.88
CA GLU A 124 13.13 22.56 -2.19
C GLU A 124 14.40 22.31 -3.02
N GLU A 125 14.97 21.11 -2.94
CA GLU A 125 16.20 20.75 -3.65
C GLU A 125 15.93 20.35 -5.11
N ASN A 126 14.69 19.95 -5.41
CA ASN A 126 14.27 19.55 -6.75
C ASN A 126 12.79 19.88 -7.00
N GLU A 127 12.52 21.17 -7.17
CA GLU A 127 11.19 21.70 -7.47
C GLU A 127 10.61 21.11 -8.76
N PRO A 128 11.37 20.91 -9.86
CA PRO A 128 10.85 20.29 -11.08
C PRO A 128 10.33 18.87 -10.86
N LEU A 129 11.10 18.02 -10.15
CA LEU A 129 10.67 16.66 -9.82
C LEU A 129 9.46 16.66 -8.87
N THR A 130 9.42 17.61 -7.93
CA THR A 130 8.29 17.78 -7.01
C THR A 130 7.02 18.12 -7.78
N TRP A 131 7.08 19.08 -8.70
CA TRP A 131 5.96 19.42 -9.58
C TRP A 131 5.55 18.23 -10.45
N ALA A 132 6.51 17.57 -11.09
CA ALA A 132 6.23 16.42 -11.95
C ALA A 132 5.54 15.29 -11.17
N THR A 133 6.04 14.94 -9.99
CA THR A 133 5.49 13.86 -9.16
C THR A 133 4.13 14.20 -8.58
N ASN A 134 3.93 15.42 -8.10
CA ASN A 134 2.75 15.78 -7.30
C ASN A 134 1.63 16.44 -8.11
N ALA A 135 1.94 16.98 -9.30
CA ALA A 135 0.97 17.67 -10.15
C ALA A 135 0.80 17.04 -11.54
N TYR A 136 1.88 16.58 -12.18
CA TYR A 136 1.79 15.98 -13.51
C TYR A 136 1.37 14.50 -13.49
N VAL A 137 2.01 13.67 -12.65
CA VAL A 137 1.73 12.23 -12.56
C VAL A 137 0.28 11.89 -12.18
N PRO A 138 -0.38 12.61 -11.25
CA PRO A 138 -1.77 12.30 -10.90
C PRO A 138 -2.78 12.50 -12.06
N GLY A 139 -2.45 13.32 -13.06
CA GLY A 139 -3.33 13.68 -14.19
C GLY A 139 -3.94 15.06 -14.06
#